data_AF-A0A933D645-F1
#
_entry.id   AF-A0A933D645-F1
#
_cell.length_a   1.000
_cell.length_b   1.000
_cell.length_c   1.000
_cell.angle_alpha   90.00
_cell.angle_beta   90.00
_cell.angle_gamma   90.00
#
_symmetry.space_group_name_H-M   'P 1'
#
loop_
_entity.id
_entity.type
_entity.pdbx_description
1 polymer ?
#
loop_
_entity_poly.entity_id
_entity_poly.type
_entity_poly.pdbx_seq_one_letter_code
_entity_poly.pdbx_strand_id
1 'polypeptide(L)' 'FNVRGEPIVCRPIEAYKCLMRTNMDYLVMGSFLISKTEQKALEHDTDWMKEFELD' A
#
# COMPACT_ATOMS: atom_id res chain seq x y z
N PHE A 1 0.69 -3.90 -8.52
CA PHE A 1 0.58 -5.00 -7.53
C PHE A 1 -0.58 -4.66 -6.60
N ASN A 2 -1.16 -5.65 -5.94
CA ASN A 2 -2.27 -5.48 -5.00
C ASN A 2 -2.28 -6.68 -4.06
N VAL A 3 -3.04 -6.56 -2.98
CA VAL A 3 -3.44 -7.69 -2.15
C VAL A 3 -4.96 -7.77 -2.20
N ARG A 4 -5.55 -8.95 -2.02
CA ARG A 4 -6.97 -9.11 -1.68
C ARG A 4 -7.97 -8.45 -2.64
N GLY A 5 -8.31 -9.05 -3.78
CA GLY A 5 -9.43 -8.62 -4.65
C GLY A 5 -9.43 -7.16 -5.19
N GLU A 6 -8.54 -6.29 -4.72
CA GLU A 6 -8.40 -4.89 -5.11
C GLU A 6 -8.03 -4.81 -6.60
N PRO A 7 -8.31 -3.70 -7.30
CA PRO A 7 -7.72 -3.48 -8.63
C PRO A 7 -6.19 -3.43 -8.56
N ILE A 8 -5.52 -3.79 -9.66
CA ILE A 8 -4.06 -3.63 -9.74
C ILE A 8 -3.74 -2.13 -9.61
N VAL A 9 -2.79 -1.79 -8.73
CA VAL A 9 -2.25 -0.43 -8.59
C VAL A 9 -1.81 0.14 -9.93
N CYS A 10 -2.28 1.34 -10.26
CA CYS A 10 -1.96 2.07 -11.48
C CYS A 10 -1.35 3.45 -11.22
N ARG A 11 -1.46 3.97 -9.98
CA ARG A 11 -0.95 5.30 -9.59
C ARG A 11 0.07 5.20 -8.45
N PRO A 12 1.10 6.08 -8.40
CA PRO A 12 2.09 6.06 -7.33
C PRO A 12 1.51 6.16 -5.91
N ILE A 13 0.45 6.95 -5.74
CA ILE A 13 -0.25 7.08 -4.45
C ILE A 13 -0.94 5.78 -4.02
N GLU A 14 -1.44 5.00 -4.97
CA GLU A 14 -2.04 3.68 -4.69
C GLU A 14 -0.96 2.68 -4.28
N ALA A 15 0.20 2.70 -4.95
CA ALA A 15 1.36 1.88 -4.58
C ALA A 15 1.84 2.17 -3.16
N TYR A 16 1.94 3.46 -2.82
CA TYR A 16 2.32 3.93 -1.49
C TYR A 16 1.30 3.47 -0.43
N LYS A 17 0.00 3.64 -0.67
CA LYS A 17 -1.03 3.14 0.25
C LYS A 17 -0.93 1.63 0.42
N CYS A 18 -0.71 0.88 -0.65
CA CYS A 18 -0.52 -0.56 -0.59
C CYS A 18 0.69 -0.96 0.27
N LEU A 19 1.84 -0.27 0.15
CA LEU A 19 2.98 -0.44 1.07
C LEU A 19 2.59 -0.24 2.53
N MET A 20 1.91 0.86 2.84
CA MET A 20 1.57 1.21 4.22
C MET A 20 0.56 0.24 4.84
N ARG A 21 -0.35 -0.32 4.02
CA ARG A 21 -1.44 -1.20 4.43
C ARG A 21 -1.07 -2.70 4.51
N THR A 22 -0.03 -3.13 3.81
CA THR A 22 0.40 -4.54 3.74
C THR A 22 1.59 -4.82 4.66
N ASN A 23 1.95 -6.09 4.85
CA ASN A 23 3.17 -6.48 5.57
C ASN A 23 4.46 -6.33 4.73
N MET A 24 4.47 -5.47 3.71
CA MET A 24 5.66 -5.19 2.93
C MET A 24 6.59 -4.22 3.65
N ASP A 25 7.90 -4.40 3.48
CA ASP A 25 8.92 -3.54 4.09
C ASP A 25 9.36 -2.39 3.17
N TYR A 26 9.44 -2.64 1.86
CA TYR A 26 9.95 -1.70 0.88
C TYR A 26 9.08 -1.61 -0.38
N LEU A 27 9.06 -0.44 -0.99
CA LEU A 27 8.47 -0.19 -2.31
C LEU A 27 9.54 0.39 -3.23
N VAL A 28 9.77 -0.29 -4.35
CA VAL A 28 10.61 0.22 -5.45
C VAL A 28 9.72 0.78 -6.54
N MET A 29 9.91 2.04 -6.90
CA MET A 29 9.20 2.71 -8.00
C MET A 29 10.22 3.39 -8.92
N GLY A 30 10.62 2.71 -9.98
CA GLY A 30 11.67 3.20 -10.87
C GLY A 30 12.99 3.39 -10.12
N SER A 31 13.53 4.60 -10.12
CA SER A 31 14.76 4.99 -9.42
C SER A 31 14.56 5.34 -7.93
N PHE A 32 13.36 5.15 -7.39
CA PHE A 32 13.03 5.45 -5.99
C PHE A 32 12.88 4.17 -5.18
N LEU A 33 13.51 4.14 -4.00
CA LEU A 33 13.32 3.14 -2.97
C LEU A 33 12.68 3.79 -1.75
N ILE A 34 11.55 3.25 -1.30
CA ILE A 34 10.79 3.75 -0.16
C ILE A 34 10.79 2.68 0.93
N SER A 35 11.31 3.02 2.11
CA SER A 35 11.25 2.19 3.31
C SER A 35 9.98 2.49 4.10
N LYS A 36 9.19 1.47 4.44
CA LYS A 36 7.98 1.63 5.26
C LYS A 36 8.26 2.21 6.63
N THR A 37 9.37 1.82 7.25
CA THR A 37 9.73 2.23 8.62
C THR A 37 10.11 3.70 8.72
N GLU A 38 10.44 4.34 7.60
CA GLU A 38 10.76 5.77 7.52
C GLU A 38 9.52 6.64 7.24
N GLN A 39 8.36 6.02 6.98
CA GLN A 39 7.13 6.73 6.66
C GLN A 39 6.29 6.99 7.91
N LYS A 40 5.52 8.08 7.88
CA LYS A 40 4.49 8.34 8.88
C LYS A 40 3.31 7.40 8.65
N ALA A 41 2.68 6.97 9.75
CA ALA A 41 1.43 6.21 9.68
C ALA A 41 0.38 7.00 8.88
N LEU A 42 -0.45 6.27 8.11
CA LEU A 42 -1.54 6.89 7.37
C LEU A 42 -2.60 7.41 8.36
N GLU A 43 -2.93 8.69 8.26
CA GLU A 43 -4.03 9.27 9.02
C GLU A 43 -5.37 8.84 8.42
N HIS A 44 -6.35 8.54 9.28
CA HIS A 44 -7.72 8.18 8.89
C HIS A 44 -7.87 6.91 8.02
N ASP A 45 -6.91 5.99 8.10
CA ASP A 45 -6.90 4.76 7.30
C ASP A 45 -7.47 3.53 8.04
N THR A 46 -8.61 3.70 8.72
CA THR A 46 -9.12 2.70 9.68
C THR A 46 -10.01 1.62 9.06
N ASP A 47 -10.55 1.83 7.86
CA ASP A 47 -11.60 0.96 7.29
C ASP A 47 -11.24 0.28 5.96
N TRP A 48 -10.02 0.47 5.46
CA TRP A 48 -9.63 -0.03 4.14
C TRP A 48 -9.75 -1.56 3.97
N MET A 49 -9.57 -2.33 5.05
CA MET A 49 -9.70 -3.80 5.01
C MET A 49 -11.15 -4.29 4.87
N LYS A 50 -12.15 -3.43 5.11
CA LYS A 50 -13.57 -3.77 4.98
C LYS A 50 -14.07 -3.64 3.54
N GLU A 51 -13.31 -2.94 2.70
CA GLU A 51 -13.72 -2.61 1.33
C GLU A 51 -13.45 -3.79 0.37
N PHE A 52 -12.55 -4.71 0.72
CA PHE A 52 -12.13 -5.81 -0.14
C PHE A 52 -12.01 -7.14 0.63
N GLU A 53 -12.61 -8.20 0.07
CA GLU A 53 -12.58 -9.52 0.68
C GLU A 53 -11.18 -10.15 0.60
N LEU A 54 -10.86 -11.04 1.55
CA LEU A 54 -9.69 -11.89 1.45
C LEU A 54 -9.96 -12.92 0.33
N ASP A 55 -9.08 -12.94 -0.67
CA ASP A 55 -8.98 -14.04 -1.62
C ASP A 55 -8.44 -15.30 -0.92
#